data_AF-A0A106C0Z6-F1
#
_entry.id   AF-A0A106C0Z6-F1
#
_cell.length_a   1.000
_cell.length_b   1.000
_cell.length_c   1.000
_cell.angle_alpha   90.00
_cell.angle_beta   90.00
_cell.angle_gamma   90.00
#
_symmetry.space_group_name_H-M   'P 1'
#
loop_
_entity.id
_entity.type
_entity.pdbx_description
1 polymer ?
#
loop_
_entity_poly.entity_id
_entity_poly.type
_entity_poly.pdbx_seq_one_letter_code
_entity_poly.pdbx_strand_id
1 'polypeptide(L)'
;MVEDGLASDNIRQAYFTPIATKQALICSLSTLVRCIALLPASLQQQTAFSAANIRRAVGRKSAMVLVAEHQKIAGVIVINPANNMAEQSGAIGLKTYQLPLANQIQLTLWHEIGHLYNIALQGSILPSSLTEYQHEWLADLYLLWRIAQHYQQLDLAWQQFHRRNLALINDSGNLSHWSAPQLQIVLGHYDAQQLQGFTHYEDFLTAVYPLMPTWSPRDMAEFSSLVQRTFSAVQSLPGYMFWRQPELIEVLSPTLERLMGKAETQRWLKNQFLIEK
;
A
#
# COMPACT_ATOMS: atom_id res chain seq x y z
N MET A 1 -20.12 -15.57 11.46
CA MET A 1 -18.93 -16.00 12.22
C MET A 1 -18.31 -17.15 11.46
N VAL A 2 -17.37 -16.83 10.56
CA VAL A 2 -16.57 -17.82 9.83
C VAL A 2 -15.15 -17.62 10.35
N GLU A 3 -14.53 -18.71 10.77
CA GLU A 3 -13.25 -18.73 11.47
C GLU A 3 -12.12 -18.14 10.61
N ASP A 4 -11.57 -17.01 11.05
CA ASP A 4 -10.33 -16.36 10.56
C ASP A 4 -9.04 -17.15 10.93
N GLY A 5 -9.13 -18.48 11.06
CA GLY A 5 -8.03 -19.33 11.54
C GLY A 5 -6.96 -19.66 10.49
N LEU A 6 -7.29 -19.61 9.20
CA LEU A 6 -6.44 -20.20 8.15
C LEU A 6 -5.34 -19.27 7.61
N ALA A 7 -5.42 -17.96 7.81
CA ALA A 7 -4.39 -17.03 7.32
C ALA A 7 -3.19 -16.89 8.28
N SER A 8 -3.41 -17.03 9.59
CA SER A 8 -2.37 -16.75 10.58
C SER A 8 -1.38 -17.90 10.79
N ASP A 9 -1.83 -19.16 10.69
CA ASP A 9 -0.97 -20.33 10.92
C ASP A 9 -0.06 -20.64 9.73
N ASN A 10 -0.50 -20.36 8.49
CA ASN A 10 0.32 -20.58 7.29
C ASN A 10 1.56 -19.68 7.23
N ILE A 11 1.49 -18.46 7.79
CA ILE A 11 2.64 -17.52 7.80
C ILE A 11 3.69 -17.92 8.84
N ARG A 12 3.38 -18.85 9.76
CA ARG A 12 4.36 -19.38 10.72
C ARG A 12 5.37 -20.32 10.06
N GLN A 13 5.02 -20.90 8.91
CA GLN A 13 5.85 -21.84 8.16
C GLN A 13 6.37 -21.19 6.87
N ALA A 14 7.53 -21.65 6.41
CA ALA A 14 8.11 -21.18 5.16
C ALA A 14 7.44 -21.87 3.97
N TYR A 15 7.06 -21.11 2.94
CA TYR A 15 6.45 -21.67 1.73
C TYR A 15 6.76 -20.84 0.48
N PHE A 16 6.70 -21.48 -0.68
CA PHE A 16 6.84 -20.80 -1.96
C PHE A 16 5.48 -20.39 -2.52
N THR A 17 5.39 -19.18 -3.06
CA THR A 17 4.23 -18.70 -3.82
C THR A 17 4.63 -18.38 -5.25
N PRO A 18 3.79 -18.66 -6.27
CA PRO A 18 4.08 -18.24 -7.64
C PRO A 18 4.08 -16.71 -7.75
N ILE A 19 5.01 -16.19 -8.56
CA ILE A 19 5.10 -14.80 -9.01
C ILE A 19 5.34 -14.84 -10.52
N ALA A 20 4.29 -14.63 -11.32
CA ALA A 20 4.34 -14.82 -12.77
C ALA A 20 4.98 -16.18 -13.12
N THR A 21 6.14 -16.18 -13.79
CA THR A 21 6.89 -17.39 -14.20
C THR A 21 7.90 -17.89 -13.17
N LYS A 22 8.06 -17.19 -12.04
CA LYS A 22 9.00 -17.50 -10.95
C LYS A 22 8.25 -17.83 -9.65
N GLN A 23 9.00 -18.05 -8.58
CA GLN A 23 8.45 -18.22 -7.23
C GLN A 23 9.10 -17.27 -6.23
N ALA A 24 8.36 -16.84 -5.23
CA ALA A 24 8.90 -16.14 -4.07
C ALA A 24 8.81 -17.02 -2.82
N LEU A 25 9.85 -16.97 -1.99
CA LEU A 25 9.85 -17.64 -0.70
C LEU A 25 9.29 -16.71 0.37
N ILE A 26 8.22 -17.12 1.03
CA ILE A 26 7.63 -16.41 2.16
C ILE A 26 8.22 -16.95 3.45
N CYS A 27 8.74 -16.05 4.29
CA CYS A 27 9.39 -16.37 5.56
C CYS A 27 8.72 -15.62 6.72
N SER A 28 8.53 -16.29 7.85
CA SER A 28 8.38 -15.59 9.13
C SER A 28 9.75 -15.14 9.64
N LEU A 29 9.83 -13.93 10.19
CA LEU A 29 11.05 -13.43 10.84
C LEU A 29 11.51 -14.36 11.97
N SER A 30 10.56 -15.00 12.68
CA SER A 30 10.82 -15.93 13.77
C SER A 30 11.56 -17.21 13.32
N THR A 31 11.32 -17.67 12.10
CA THR A 31 11.89 -18.91 11.53
C THR A 31 12.91 -18.64 10.40
N LEU A 32 13.36 -17.38 10.27
CA LEU A 32 14.13 -16.88 9.12
C LEU A 32 15.34 -17.74 8.75
N VAL A 33 16.12 -18.22 9.71
CA VAL A 33 17.33 -19.05 9.44
C VAL A 33 16.96 -20.33 8.72
N ARG A 34 15.90 -21.03 9.18
CA ARG A 34 15.41 -22.25 8.55
C ARG A 34 14.77 -21.95 7.19
N CYS A 35 14.07 -20.82 7.09
CA CYS A 35 13.44 -20.41 5.84
C CYS A 35 14.47 -20.16 4.74
N ILE A 36 15.48 -19.31 4.98
CA ILE A 36 16.51 -18.96 3.99
C ILE A 36 17.31 -20.19 3.52
N ALA A 37 17.46 -21.21 4.37
CA ALA A 37 18.09 -22.47 3.99
C ALA A 37 17.34 -23.24 2.88
N LEU A 38 16.08 -22.88 2.57
CA LEU A 38 15.30 -23.44 1.46
C LEU A 38 15.65 -22.80 0.11
N LEU A 39 16.38 -21.68 0.09
CA LEU A 39 16.79 -21.06 -1.17
C LEU A 39 17.82 -21.91 -1.90
N PRO A 40 17.93 -21.80 -3.24
CA PRO A 40 19.06 -22.35 -3.98
C PRO A 40 20.41 -21.87 -3.43
N ALA A 41 21.42 -22.75 -3.46
CA ALA A 41 22.76 -22.45 -2.93
C ALA A 41 23.37 -21.16 -3.52
N SER A 42 23.09 -20.85 -4.79
CA SER A 42 23.52 -19.62 -5.45
C SER A 42 22.99 -18.35 -4.79
N LEU A 43 21.77 -18.38 -4.23
CA LEU A 43 21.19 -17.25 -3.50
C LEU A 43 21.64 -17.21 -2.04
N GLN A 44 21.85 -18.37 -1.40
CA GLN A 44 22.32 -18.43 -0.01
C GLN A 44 23.71 -17.78 0.18
N GLN A 45 24.55 -17.80 -0.86
CA GLN A 45 25.87 -17.18 -0.85
C GLN A 45 25.83 -15.66 -1.00
N GLN A 46 24.71 -15.08 -1.44
CA GLN A 46 24.58 -13.64 -1.59
C GLN A 46 24.36 -12.99 -0.22
N THR A 47 25.12 -11.93 0.05
CA THR A 47 25.07 -11.22 1.34
C THR A 47 23.68 -10.67 1.66
N ALA A 48 22.92 -10.26 0.64
CA ALA A 48 21.55 -9.76 0.77
C ALA A 48 20.59 -10.77 1.42
N PHE A 49 20.79 -12.07 1.18
CA PHE A 49 19.93 -13.13 1.72
C PHE A 49 20.42 -13.72 3.05
N SER A 50 21.47 -13.17 3.65
CA SER A 50 21.92 -13.63 4.98
C SER A 50 20.90 -13.23 6.07
N ALA A 51 20.58 -14.16 6.97
CA ALA A 51 19.61 -13.92 8.04
C ALA A 51 19.96 -12.71 8.93
N ALA A 52 21.25 -12.42 9.12
CA ALA A 52 21.70 -11.26 9.88
C ALA A 52 21.40 -9.93 9.16
N ASN A 53 21.67 -9.84 7.86
CA ASN A 53 21.38 -8.64 7.08
C ASN A 53 19.87 -8.42 6.95
N ILE A 54 19.12 -9.48 6.71
CA ILE A 54 17.65 -9.42 6.63
C ILE A 54 17.06 -8.92 7.96
N ARG A 55 17.47 -9.46 9.12
CA ARG A 55 16.98 -8.98 10.42
C ARG A 55 17.26 -7.50 10.64
N ARG A 56 18.45 -7.04 10.24
CA ARG A 56 18.82 -5.63 10.32
C ARG A 56 17.96 -4.75 9.41
N ALA A 57 17.70 -5.22 8.19
CA ALA A 57 16.93 -4.48 7.19
C ALA A 57 15.42 -4.44 7.49
N VAL A 58 14.84 -5.53 8.02
CA VAL A 58 13.45 -5.56 8.50
C VAL A 58 13.27 -4.58 9.64
N GLY A 59 14.16 -4.60 10.64
CA GLY A 59 14.11 -3.67 11.77
C GLY A 59 12.74 -3.62 12.44
N ARG A 60 12.08 -2.46 12.41
CA ARG A 60 10.73 -2.23 12.96
C ARG A 60 9.60 -2.38 11.93
N LYS A 61 9.89 -2.73 10.69
CA LYS A 61 8.86 -2.94 9.66
C LYS A 61 8.02 -4.17 9.98
N SER A 62 6.78 -4.19 9.50
CA SER A 62 5.89 -5.35 9.57
C SER A 62 6.22 -6.41 8.51
N ALA A 63 6.87 -6.00 7.41
CA ALA A 63 7.41 -6.90 6.41
C ALA A 63 8.54 -6.25 5.61
N MET A 64 9.18 -7.06 4.76
CA MET A 64 10.16 -6.63 3.78
C MET A 64 10.17 -7.59 2.60
N VAL A 65 10.25 -7.04 1.39
CA VAL A 65 10.58 -7.76 0.16
C VAL A 65 12.06 -7.64 -0.20
N LEU A 66 12.66 -8.74 -0.65
CA LEU A 66 14.03 -8.82 -1.20
C LEU A 66 13.94 -9.43 -2.59
N VAL A 67 14.32 -8.67 -3.61
CA VAL A 67 14.30 -9.12 -5.00
C VAL A 67 15.51 -10.03 -5.27
N ALA A 68 15.30 -11.13 -5.98
CA ALA A 68 16.35 -12.07 -6.35
C ALA A 68 16.67 -11.99 -7.85
N GLU A 69 17.94 -11.81 -8.18
CA GLU A 69 18.46 -12.01 -9.52
C GLU A 69 18.69 -13.51 -9.77
N HIS A 70 17.59 -14.24 -10.03
CA HIS A 70 17.63 -15.68 -10.26
C HIS A 70 16.62 -16.11 -11.32
N GLN A 71 16.90 -17.21 -12.04
CA GLN A 71 16.05 -17.69 -13.12
C GLN A 71 14.67 -18.19 -12.63
N LYS A 72 14.64 -18.83 -11.45
CA LYS A 72 13.40 -19.45 -10.91
C LYS A 72 12.83 -18.77 -9.67
N ILE A 73 13.61 -17.89 -9.04
CA ILE A 73 13.22 -17.25 -7.78
C ILE A 73 13.09 -15.75 -8.04
N ALA A 74 11.92 -15.18 -7.77
CA ALA A 74 11.64 -13.75 -7.88
C ALA A 74 12.17 -12.98 -6.67
N GLY A 75 12.14 -13.59 -5.48
CA GLY A 75 12.56 -12.94 -4.26
C GLY A 75 12.22 -13.71 -3.00
N VAL A 76 12.45 -13.05 -1.87
CA VAL A 76 12.06 -13.48 -0.53
C VAL A 76 11.21 -12.39 0.09
N ILE A 77 10.09 -12.76 0.69
CA ILE A 77 9.26 -11.87 1.49
C ILE A 77 9.35 -12.32 2.93
N VAL A 78 9.71 -11.39 3.82
CA VAL A 78 9.86 -11.65 5.24
C VAL A 78 8.76 -10.91 5.98
N ILE A 79 7.88 -11.65 6.64
CA ILE A 79 6.81 -11.10 7.49
C ILE A 79 7.28 -11.08 8.93
N ASN A 80 6.99 -9.97 9.63
CA ASN A 80 7.21 -9.79 11.06
C ASN A 80 5.87 -9.64 11.79
N PRO A 81 5.23 -10.75 12.20
CA PRO A 81 3.93 -10.71 12.87
C PRO A 81 3.93 -9.93 14.19
N ALA A 82 5.09 -9.77 14.84
CA ALA A 82 5.19 -9.05 16.10
C ALA A 82 4.93 -7.54 15.94
N ASN A 83 5.08 -6.99 14.74
CA ASN A 83 4.80 -5.59 14.42
C ASN A 83 3.47 -5.44 13.67
N ASN A 84 2.51 -6.33 13.93
CA ASN A 84 1.17 -6.18 13.39
C ASN A 84 0.46 -4.96 13.99
N MET A 85 -0.18 -4.17 13.15
CA MET A 85 -0.88 -2.95 13.57
C MET A 85 -2.38 -3.24 13.67
N ALA A 86 -2.97 -3.10 14.86
CA ALA A 86 -4.40 -3.36 15.06
C ALA A 86 -5.28 -2.12 14.78
N GLU A 87 -4.69 -0.94 14.85
CA GLU A 87 -5.37 0.34 14.63
C GLU A 87 -4.40 1.37 14.07
N GLN A 88 -4.95 2.36 13.38
CA GLN A 88 -4.21 3.56 12.99
C GLN A 88 -4.99 4.79 13.41
N SER A 89 -4.33 5.69 14.14
CA SER A 89 -4.92 6.95 14.57
C SER A 89 -4.47 8.11 13.68
N GLY A 90 -5.23 9.19 13.61
CA GLY A 90 -4.74 10.46 13.10
C GLY A 90 -5.43 11.67 13.69
N ALA A 91 -4.71 12.79 13.76
CA ALA A 91 -5.22 14.04 14.32
C ALA A 91 -5.82 14.92 13.21
N ILE A 92 -7.07 15.34 13.38
CA ILE A 92 -7.75 16.26 12.47
C ILE A 92 -8.31 17.41 13.29
N GLY A 93 -7.66 18.57 13.18
CA GLY A 93 -7.88 19.69 14.11
C GLY A 93 -7.46 19.28 15.53
N LEU A 94 -8.36 19.46 16.50
CA LEU A 94 -8.12 19.14 17.92
C LEU A 94 -8.63 17.74 18.32
N LYS A 95 -9.10 16.94 17.37
CA LYS A 95 -9.65 15.60 17.64
C LYS A 95 -8.74 14.53 17.05
N THR A 96 -8.49 13.48 17.84
CA THR A 96 -7.85 12.25 17.38
C THR A 96 -8.93 11.27 16.96
N TYR A 97 -8.81 10.76 15.73
CA TYR A 97 -9.67 9.71 15.20
C TYR A 97 -8.88 8.41 15.12
N GLN A 98 -9.57 7.29 15.26
CA GLN A 98 -8.98 5.94 15.17
C GLN A 98 -9.69 5.14 14.07
N LEU A 99 -8.89 4.42 13.29
CA LEU A 99 -9.32 3.46 12.31
C LEU A 99 -8.90 2.06 12.78
N PRO A 100 -9.84 1.21 13.22
CA PRO A 100 -9.55 -0.20 13.47
C PRO A 100 -9.12 -0.89 12.17
N LEU A 101 -8.14 -1.77 12.27
CA LEU A 101 -7.55 -2.45 11.13
C LEU A 101 -7.70 -3.98 11.24
N ALA A 102 -8.36 -4.56 10.25
CA ALA A 102 -8.51 -6.00 10.11
C ALA A 102 -7.47 -6.57 9.13
N ASN A 103 -7.08 -7.83 9.36
CA ASN A 103 -6.28 -8.68 8.46
C ASN A 103 -4.96 -8.07 7.97
N GLN A 104 -4.33 -7.19 8.77
CA GLN A 104 -3.15 -6.43 8.35
C GLN A 104 -1.96 -7.31 7.94
N ILE A 105 -1.71 -8.43 8.62
CA ILE A 105 -0.62 -9.35 8.24
C ILE A 105 -0.83 -9.85 6.79
N GLN A 106 -2.05 -10.26 6.45
CA GLN A 106 -2.39 -10.75 5.12
C GLN A 106 -2.31 -9.64 4.06
N LEU A 107 -2.81 -8.45 4.40
CA LEU A 107 -2.76 -7.29 3.51
C LEU A 107 -1.31 -6.87 3.25
N THR A 108 -0.47 -6.77 4.28
CA THR A 108 0.95 -6.51 4.13
C THR A 108 1.61 -7.57 3.25
N LEU A 109 1.35 -8.86 3.48
CA LEU A 109 1.89 -9.92 2.63
C LEU A 109 1.48 -9.75 1.16
N TRP A 110 0.21 -9.46 0.87
CA TRP A 110 -0.24 -9.22 -0.51
C TRP A 110 0.40 -8.00 -1.14
N HIS A 111 0.59 -6.91 -0.38
CA HIS A 111 1.34 -5.74 -0.84
C HIS A 111 2.78 -6.11 -1.23
N GLU A 112 3.51 -6.84 -0.37
CA GLU A 112 4.88 -7.28 -0.68
C GLU A 112 4.96 -8.21 -1.90
N ILE A 113 3.97 -9.09 -2.07
CA ILE A 113 3.83 -9.93 -3.28
C ILE A 113 3.62 -9.06 -4.52
N GLY A 114 2.83 -7.99 -4.39
CA GLY A 114 2.60 -7.00 -5.43
C GLY A 114 3.88 -6.39 -5.97
N HIS A 115 4.84 -6.02 -5.11
CA HIS A 115 6.14 -5.52 -5.56
C HIS A 115 6.86 -6.49 -6.50
N LEU A 116 6.90 -7.79 -6.15
CA LEU A 116 7.57 -8.80 -7.00
C LEU A 116 6.84 -9.03 -8.32
N TYR A 117 5.50 -9.05 -8.30
CA TYR A 117 4.70 -9.13 -9.53
C TYR A 117 4.96 -7.92 -10.44
N ASN A 118 4.96 -6.70 -9.89
CA ASN A 118 5.19 -5.50 -10.67
C ASN A 118 6.58 -5.50 -11.32
N ILE A 119 7.62 -5.94 -10.59
CA ILE A 119 8.97 -6.10 -11.15
C ILE A 119 8.98 -7.11 -12.32
N ALA A 120 8.27 -8.23 -12.20
CA ALA A 120 8.17 -9.22 -13.27
C ALA A 120 7.47 -8.70 -14.54
N LEU A 121 6.67 -7.64 -14.41
CA LEU A 121 5.93 -7.01 -15.51
C LEU A 121 6.62 -5.77 -16.10
N GLN A 122 7.76 -5.34 -15.55
CA GLN A 122 8.54 -4.23 -16.12
C GLN A 122 9.13 -4.59 -17.48
N GLY A 123 9.01 -3.66 -18.43
CA GLY A 123 9.47 -3.86 -19.81
C GLY A 123 8.50 -4.66 -20.69
N SER A 124 7.35 -5.07 -20.17
CA SER A 124 6.26 -5.66 -20.93
C SER A 124 4.98 -4.84 -20.78
N ILE A 125 4.25 -5.02 -19.68
CA ILE A 125 3.01 -4.29 -19.36
C ILE A 125 3.34 -2.95 -18.70
N LEU A 126 4.32 -2.95 -17.81
CA LEU A 126 4.78 -1.76 -17.10
C LEU A 126 6.02 -1.16 -17.77
N PRO A 127 6.31 0.13 -17.55
CA PRO A 127 7.58 0.73 -17.96
C PRO A 127 8.80 -0.06 -17.48
N SER A 128 9.91 0.05 -18.22
CA SER A 128 11.17 -0.64 -17.89
C SER A 128 11.76 -0.24 -16.55
N SER A 129 11.43 0.97 -16.06
CA SER A 129 11.77 1.46 -14.72
C SER A 129 10.55 2.09 -14.08
N LEU A 130 10.40 1.89 -12.77
CA LEU A 130 9.35 2.49 -11.96
C LEU A 130 10.02 3.39 -10.92
N THR A 131 9.36 4.50 -10.59
CA THR A 131 9.74 5.32 -9.44
C THR A 131 9.37 4.61 -8.13
N GLU A 132 9.95 5.03 -7.00
CA GLU A 132 9.56 4.53 -5.67
C GLU A 132 8.05 4.67 -5.46
N TYR A 133 7.50 5.84 -5.82
CA TYR A 133 6.06 6.10 -5.73
C TYR A 133 5.24 5.09 -6.55
N GLN A 134 5.68 4.79 -7.79
CA GLN A 134 5.02 3.79 -8.63
C GLN A 134 5.09 2.38 -8.05
N HIS A 135 6.23 1.99 -7.48
CA HIS A 135 6.35 0.69 -6.83
C HIS A 135 5.33 0.52 -5.69
N GLU A 136 5.10 1.57 -4.89
CA GLU A 136 4.16 1.54 -3.76
C GLU A 136 2.69 1.47 -4.20
N TRP A 137 2.24 2.35 -5.08
CA TRP A 137 0.82 2.34 -5.45
C TRP A 137 0.46 1.15 -6.34
N LEU A 138 1.37 0.65 -7.18
CA LEU A 138 1.15 -0.57 -7.94
C LEU A 138 1.06 -1.79 -7.01
N ALA A 139 1.82 -1.83 -5.92
CA ALA A 139 1.72 -2.90 -4.92
C ALA A 139 0.36 -2.86 -4.20
N ASP A 140 -0.17 -1.67 -3.92
CA ASP A 140 -1.54 -1.51 -3.40
C ASP A 140 -2.62 -1.87 -4.44
N LEU A 141 -2.39 -1.68 -5.75
CA LEU A 141 -3.29 -2.18 -6.78
C LEU A 141 -3.31 -3.72 -6.84
N TYR A 142 -2.15 -4.36 -6.72
CA TYR A 142 -2.10 -5.82 -6.59
C TYR A 142 -2.89 -6.29 -5.37
N LEU A 143 -2.69 -5.64 -4.22
CA LEU A 143 -3.45 -5.92 -3.00
C LEU A 143 -4.96 -5.78 -3.23
N LEU A 144 -5.42 -4.72 -3.88
CA LEU A 144 -6.84 -4.50 -4.18
C LEU A 144 -7.39 -5.63 -5.06
N TRP A 145 -6.71 -5.95 -6.15
CA TRP A 145 -7.09 -7.07 -7.02
C TRP A 145 -7.15 -8.37 -6.23
N ARG A 146 -6.13 -8.65 -5.41
CA ARG A 146 -6.05 -9.87 -4.61
C ARG A 146 -7.16 -9.98 -3.55
N ILE A 147 -7.57 -8.85 -2.96
CA ILE A 147 -8.75 -8.77 -2.07
C ILE A 147 -10.00 -9.17 -2.84
N ALA A 148 -10.24 -8.60 -4.03
CA ALA A 148 -11.42 -8.94 -4.82
C ALA A 148 -11.42 -10.42 -5.25
N GLN A 149 -10.26 -10.99 -5.57
CA GLN A 149 -10.14 -12.42 -5.89
C GLN A 149 -10.43 -13.34 -4.70
N HIS A 150 -10.40 -12.84 -3.46
CA HIS A 150 -10.58 -13.66 -2.26
C HIS A 150 -11.89 -13.37 -1.52
N TYR A 151 -12.42 -12.15 -1.63
CA TYR A 151 -13.61 -11.69 -0.94
C TYR A 151 -14.62 -11.13 -1.93
N GLN A 152 -15.91 -11.27 -1.62
CA GLN A 152 -17.01 -10.71 -2.42
C GLN A 152 -17.26 -9.20 -2.17
N GLN A 153 -16.44 -8.56 -1.34
CA GLN A 153 -16.60 -7.17 -0.94
C GLN A 153 -15.24 -6.46 -0.84
N LEU A 154 -15.25 -5.14 -0.93
CA LEU A 154 -14.05 -4.31 -1.01
C LEU A 154 -13.71 -3.57 0.30
N ASP A 155 -14.28 -3.97 1.44
CA ASP A 155 -14.06 -3.29 2.72
C ASP A 155 -12.57 -3.20 3.11
N LEU A 156 -11.81 -4.27 2.88
CA LEU A 156 -10.37 -4.28 3.15
C LEU A 156 -9.58 -3.39 2.19
N ALA A 157 -10.07 -3.18 0.96
CA ALA A 157 -9.47 -2.27 0.00
C ALA A 157 -9.75 -0.81 0.37
N TRP A 158 -10.99 -0.50 0.80
CA TRP A 158 -11.34 0.78 1.41
C TRP A 158 -10.54 1.05 2.68
N GLN A 159 -10.34 0.04 3.52
CA GLN A 159 -9.48 0.14 4.70
C GLN A 159 -8.04 0.53 4.32
N GLN A 160 -7.47 -0.09 3.28
CA GLN A 160 -6.13 0.28 2.77
C GLN A 160 -6.10 1.73 2.31
N PHE A 161 -7.09 2.16 1.51
CA PHE A 161 -7.25 3.54 1.07
C PHE A 161 -7.27 4.53 2.25
N HIS A 162 -8.09 4.27 3.28
CA HIS A 162 -8.20 5.13 4.46
C HIS A 162 -6.90 5.17 5.26
N ARG A 163 -6.22 4.02 5.42
CA ARG A 163 -4.94 3.93 6.12
C ARG A 163 -3.83 4.72 5.41
N ARG A 164 -3.78 4.72 4.07
CA ARG A 164 -2.81 5.54 3.32
C ARG A 164 -3.08 7.03 3.46
N ASN A 165 -4.34 7.44 3.43
CA ASN A 165 -4.74 8.83 3.69
C ASN A 165 -4.39 9.27 5.12
N LEU A 166 -4.71 8.45 6.12
CA LEU A 166 -4.36 8.74 7.52
C LEU A 166 -2.84 8.81 7.74
N ALA A 167 -2.07 7.96 7.07
CA ALA A 167 -0.60 7.97 7.18
C ALA A 167 -0.03 9.29 6.65
N LEU A 168 -0.54 9.76 5.51
CA LEU A 168 -0.19 11.05 4.93
C LEU A 168 -0.60 12.22 5.82
N ILE A 169 -1.83 12.20 6.36
CA ILE A 169 -2.34 13.26 7.25
C ILE A 169 -1.45 13.43 8.49
N ASN A 170 -0.97 12.33 9.05
CA ASN A 170 -0.11 12.38 10.23
C ASN A 170 1.32 12.84 9.93
N ASP A 171 1.84 12.47 8.77
CA ASP A 171 3.20 12.76 8.37
C ASP A 171 3.29 12.83 6.84
N SER A 172 3.51 14.04 6.33
CA SER A 172 3.66 14.32 4.90
C SER A 172 4.88 13.63 4.29
N GLY A 173 5.82 13.12 5.10
CA GLY A 173 6.89 12.24 4.67
C GLY A 173 6.42 10.89 4.10
N ASN A 174 5.18 10.47 4.38
CA ASN A 174 4.60 9.24 3.82
C ASN A 174 4.11 9.39 2.37
N LEU A 175 4.36 10.52 1.72
CA LEU A 175 3.82 10.80 0.39
C LEU A 175 4.26 9.77 -0.66
N SER A 176 5.48 9.24 -0.59
CA SER A 176 5.95 8.19 -1.51
C SER A 176 5.14 6.88 -1.39
N HIS A 177 4.40 6.69 -0.31
CA HIS A 177 3.54 5.54 -0.08
C HIS A 177 2.04 5.88 -0.22
N TRP A 178 1.70 7.11 -0.64
CA TRP A 178 0.31 7.58 -0.72
C TRP A 178 -0.40 7.12 -2.00
N SER A 179 -0.83 5.86 -2.01
CA SER A 179 -1.54 5.23 -3.14
C SER A 179 -3.04 5.55 -3.23
N ALA A 180 -3.56 6.39 -2.32
CA ALA A 180 -4.99 6.58 -2.16
C ALA A 180 -5.68 7.08 -3.44
N PRO A 181 -5.14 8.03 -4.23
CA PRO A 181 -5.86 8.49 -5.40
C PRO A 181 -5.93 7.43 -6.52
N GLN A 182 -4.91 6.59 -6.67
CA GLN A 182 -4.93 5.45 -7.60
C GLN A 182 -5.96 4.41 -7.15
N LEU A 183 -6.00 4.09 -5.84
CA LEU A 183 -7.00 3.20 -5.28
C LEU A 183 -8.42 3.74 -5.48
N GLN A 184 -8.64 5.04 -5.30
CA GLN A 184 -9.96 5.67 -5.49
C GLN A 184 -10.49 5.54 -6.91
N ILE A 185 -9.62 5.66 -7.92
CA ILE A 185 -10.02 5.44 -9.31
C ILE A 185 -10.58 4.03 -9.46
N VAL A 186 -9.87 3.01 -8.98
CA VAL A 186 -10.36 1.63 -9.09
C VAL A 186 -11.63 1.41 -8.27
N LEU A 187 -11.65 1.87 -7.02
CA LEU A 187 -12.79 1.73 -6.11
C LEU A 187 -14.04 2.49 -6.56
N GLY A 188 -13.88 3.54 -7.38
CA GLY A 188 -14.97 4.32 -7.96
C GLY A 188 -15.50 3.76 -9.28
N HIS A 189 -14.71 2.96 -10.01
CA HIS A 189 -15.08 2.42 -11.32
C HIS A 189 -15.51 0.95 -11.30
N TYR A 190 -15.05 0.19 -10.30
CA TYR A 190 -15.27 -1.25 -10.25
C TYR A 190 -15.86 -1.70 -8.91
N ASP A 191 -16.88 -2.54 -8.98
CA ASP A 191 -17.31 -3.36 -7.84
C ASP A 191 -16.47 -4.65 -7.72
N ALA A 192 -16.70 -5.40 -6.63
CA ALA A 192 -15.97 -6.65 -6.38
C ALA A 192 -16.18 -7.70 -7.48
N GLN A 193 -17.39 -7.80 -8.06
CA GLN A 193 -17.71 -8.80 -9.07
C GLN A 193 -17.02 -8.50 -10.40
N GLN A 194 -16.97 -7.22 -10.79
CA GLN A 194 -16.23 -6.77 -11.96
C GLN A 194 -14.72 -7.02 -11.79
N LEU A 195 -14.17 -6.76 -10.61
CA LEU A 195 -12.77 -7.04 -10.31
C LEU A 195 -12.45 -8.54 -10.32
N GLN A 196 -13.37 -9.39 -9.86
CA GLN A 196 -13.25 -10.85 -9.95
C GLN A 196 -13.20 -11.35 -11.40
N GLY A 197 -13.77 -10.60 -12.35
CA GLY A 197 -13.68 -10.91 -13.78
C GLY A 197 -12.24 -10.92 -14.31
N PHE A 198 -11.32 -10.17 -13.71
CA PHE A 198 -9.90 -10.21 -14.05
C PHE A 198 -9.20 -11.39 -13.37
N THR A 199 -9.20 -12.55 -14.05
CA THR A 199 -8.62 -13.79 -13.51
C THR A 199 -7.10 -13.70 -13.31
N HIS A 200 -6.41 -12.96 -14.17
CA HIS A 200 -4.98 -12.70 -14.06
C HIS A 200 -4.70 -11.24 -13.68
N TYR A 201 -3.63 -11.02 -12.90
CA TYR A 201 -3.25 -9.67 -12.47
C TYR A 201 -2.83 -8.79 -13.65
N GLU A 202 -2.21 -9.42 -14.66
CA GLU A 202 -1.80 -8.82 -15.92
C GLU A 202 -2.98 -8.18 -16.68
N ASP A 203 -4.12 -8.89 -16.71
CA ASP A 203 -5.34 -8.40 -17.37
C ASP A 203 -5.94 -7.20 -16.62
N PHE A 204 -6.01 -7.31 -15.29
CA PHE A 204 -6.43 -6.22 -14.42
C PHE A 204 -5.56 -4.98 -14.62
N LEU A 205 -4.24 -5.16 -14.58
CA LEU A 205 -3.29 -4.06 -14.68
C LEU A 205 -3.32 -3.42 -16.07
N THR A 206 -3.48 -4.21 -17.13
CA THR A 206 -3.63 -3.69 -18.51
C THR A 206 -4.86 -2.79 -18.65
N ALA A 207 -5.97 -3.15 -18.01
CA ALA A 207 -7.19 -2.33 -18.03
C ALA A 207 -7.08 -1.06 -17.17
N VAL A 208 -6.38 -1.15 -16.04
CA VAL A 208 -6.43 -0.12 -15.00
C VAL A 208 -5.26 0.86 -15.05
N TYR A 209 -4.06 0.40 -15.39
CA TYR A 209 -2.85 1.24 -15.43
C TYR A 209 -2.98 2.50 -16.31
N PRO A 210 -3.58 2.45 -17.52
CA PRO A 210 -3.74 3.63 -18.36
C PRO A 210 -4.65 4.73 -17.78
N LEU A 211 -5.47 4.39 -16.77
CA LEU A 211 -6.38 5.33 -16.10
C LEU A 211 -5.67 6.09 -14.96
N MET A 212 -4.47 5.67 -14.58
CA MET A 212 -3.78 6.20 -13.41
C MET A 212 -3.21 7.60 -13.67
N PRO A 213 -3.38 8.54 -12.73
CA PRO A 213 -2.84 9.88 -12.88
C PRO A 213 -1.31 9.79 -12.85
N THR A 214 -0.68 10.48 -13.79
CA THR A 214 0.76 10.64 -13.81
C THR A 214 1.11 11.94 -13.12
N TRP A 215 1.60 11.85 -11.88
CA TRP A 215 2.06 13.02 -11.14
C TRP A 215 3.57 13.15 -11.23
N SER A 216 4.00 14.36 -11.56
CA SER A 216 5.41 14.73 -11.52
C SER A 216 5.90 14.86 -10.07
N PRO A 217 7.22 14.84 -9.83
CA PRO A 217 7.78 15.15 -8.51
C PRO A 217 7.33 16.52 -7.97
N ARG A 218 7.03 17.48 -8.86
CA ARG A 218 6.48 18.78 -8.48
C ARG A 218 5.06 18.66 -7.93
N ASP A 219 4.20 17.91 -8.61
CA ASP A 219 2.82 17.69 -8.15
C ASP A 219 2.80 17.02 -6.77
N MET A 220 3.68 16.04 -6.56
CA MET A 220 3.89 15.41 -5.26
C MET A 220 4.31 16.43 -4.19
N ALA A 221 5.28 17.30 -4.48
CA ALA A 221 5.71 18.34 -3.54
C ALA A 221 4.58 19.34 -3.20
N GLU A 222 3.74 19.67 -4.17
CA GLU A 222 2.56 20.53 -3.98
C GLU A 222 1.53 19.86 -3.05
N PHE A 223 1.24 18.56 -3.23
CA PHE A 223 0.39 17.80 -2.30
C PHE A 223 0.97 17.73 -0.90
N SER A 224 2.28 17.45 -0.76
CA SER A 224 2.96 17.43 0.55
C SER A 224 2.77 18.74 1.30
N SER A 225 3.00 19.86 0.59
CA SER A 225 2.88 21.21 1.15
C SER A 225 1.44 21.51 1.59
N LEU A 226 0.45 21.15 0.77
CA LEU A 226 -0.97 21.31 1.11
C LEU A 226 -1.37 20.50 2.34
N VAL A 227 -0.96 19.24 2.42
CA VAL A 227 -1.23 18.38 3.58
C VAL A 227 -0.59 18.98 4.84
N GLN A 228 0.69 19.36 4.78
CA GLN A 228 1.41 19.90 5.92
C GLN A 228 0.77 21.21 6.44
N ARG A 229 0.36 22.12 5.55
CA ARG A 229 -0.42 23.31 5.94
C ARG A 229 -1.71 22.92 6.64
N THR A 230 -2.44 21.97 6.06
CA THR A 230 -3.82 21.64 6.48
C THR A 230 -3.83 20.91 7.82
N PHE A 231 -2.89 20.01 8.07
CA PHE A 231 -2.93 19.09 9.21
C PHE A 231 -1.84 19.32 10.26
N SER A 232 -0.74 20.01 9.93
CA SER A 232 0.38 20.23 10.87
C SER A 232 0.52 21.69 11.34
N ALA A 233 -0.26 22.63 10.78
CA ALA A 233 -0.40 24.03 11.21
C ALA A 233 0.84 24.96 11.12
N VAL A 234 1.90 24.59 10.37
CA VAL A 234 3.20 25.31 10.44
C VAL A 234 3.49 26.25 9.25
N GLN A 235 2.72 26.25 8.16
CA GLN A 235 3.17 26.94 6.93
C GLN A 235 2.08 27.74 6.20
N SER A 236 2.35 29.03 5.96
CA SER A 236 1.63 29.81 4.96
C SER A 236 2.02 29.33 3.57
N LEU A 237 1.04 29.00 2.72
CA LEU A 237 1.31 28.55 1.36
C LEU A 237 1.14 29.68 0.34
N PRO A 238 1.91 29.69 -0.76
CA PRO A 238 1.69 30.60 -1.88
C PRO A 238 0.27 30.47 -2.46
N GLY A 239 -0.30 31.59 -2.90
CA GLY A 239 -1.64 31.67 -3.49
C GLY A 239 -1.87 30.75 -4.70
N TYR A 240 -0.81 30.33 -5.39
CA TYR A 240 -0.96 29.37 -6.48
C TYR A 240 -1.24 27.94 -5.97
N MET A 241 -0.85 27.51 -4.76
CA MET A 241 -1.08 26.11 -4.36
C MET A 241 -2.57 25.75 -4.18
N PHE A 242 -3.47 26.74 -4.23
CA PHE A 242 -4.89 26.56 -4.08
C PHE A 242 -5.54 25.77 -5.23
N TRP A 243 -4.96 25.73 -6.44
CA TRP A 243 -5.54 24.97 -7.57
C TRP A 243 -5.51 23.45 -7.36
N ARG A 244 -4.62 22.93 -6.50
CA ARG A 244 -4.54 21.51 -6.14
C ARG A 244 -5.46 21.10 -5.00
N GLN A 245 -6.10 22.05 -4.33
CA GLN A 245 -7.01 21.76 -3.22
C GLN A 245 -8.22 20.91 -3.62
N PRO A 246 -8.91 21.15 -4.76
CA PRO A 246 -10.05 20.32 -5.15
C PRO A 246 -9.69 18.83 -5.27
N GLU A 247 -8.55 18.51 -5.91
CA GLU A 247 -8.08 17.13 -6.09
C GLU A 247 -7.71 16.49 -4.75
N LEU A 248 -7.02 17.22 -3.86
CA LEU A 248 -6.73 16.73 -2.51
C LEU A 248 -8.01 16.50 -1.69
N ILE A 249 -8.98 17.41 -1.78
CA ILE A 249 -10.27 17.29 -1.10
C ILE A 249 -11.02 16.07 -1.59
N GLU A 250 -11.06 15.84 -2.91
CA GLU A 250 -11.72 14.68 -3.51
C GLU A 250 -11.15 13.37 -2.97
N VAL A 251 -9.83 13.29 -2.80
CA VAL A 251 -9.18 12.09 -2.28
C VAL A 251 -9.38 11.92 -0.78
N LEU A 252 -9.28 13.00 0.00
CA LEU A 252 -9.37 12.88 1.44
C LEU A 252 -10.82 12.69 1.91
N SER A 253 -11.81 13.17 1.15
CA SER A 253 -13.22 13.21 1.57
C SER A 253 -13.75 11.86 2.05
N PRO A 254 -13.62 10.73 1.33
CA PRO A 254 -14.16 9.46 1.81
C PRO A 254 -13.54 9.02 3.15
N THR A 255 -12.26 9.33 3.38
CA THR A 255 -11.59 9.04 4.66
C THR A 255 -12.10 9.95 5.77
N LEU A 256 -12.24 11.25 5.51
CA LEU A 256 -12.79 12.18 6.49
C LEU A 256 -14.23 11.79 6.84
N GLU A 257 -15.09 11.54 5.84
CA GLU A 257 -16.47 11.10 6.06
C GLU A 257 -16.55 9.81 6.88
N ARG A 258 -15.65 8.85 6.64
CA ARG A 258 -15.56 7.62 7.44
C ARG A 258 -15.24 7.90 8.91
N LEU A 259 -14.42 8.91 9.21
CA LEU A 259 -13.92 9.19 10.56
C LEU A 259 -14.84 10.13 11.35
N MET A 260 -15.33 11.20 10.73
CA MET A 260 -16.10 12.26 11.41
C MET A 260 -17.57 12.36 10.97
N GLY A 261 -17.96 11.63 9.92
CA GLY A 261 -19.29 11.71 9.33
C GLY A 261 -19.44 12.85 8.31
N LYS A 262 -20.31 12.64 7.32
CA LYS A 262 -20.47 13.53 6.15
C LYS A 262 -20.69 15.00 6.49
N ALA A 263 -21.58 15.31 7.44
CA ALA A 263 -21.90 16.69 7.79
C ALA A 263 -20.71 17.43 8.43
N GLU A 264 -19.95 16.75 9.29
CA GLU A 264 -18.77 17.34 9.94
C GLU A 264 -17.63 17.50 8.93
N THR A 265 -17.44 16.52 8.03
CA THR A 265 -16.46 16.61 6.94
C THR A 265 -16.69 17.83 6.08
N GLN A 266 -17.92 18.05 5.61
CA GLN A 266 -18.25 19.21 4.78
C GLN A 266 -17.97 20.54 5.49
N ARG A 267 -18.35 20.63 6.79
CA ARG A 267 -18.09 21.82 7.61
C ARG A 267 -16.59 22.05 7.79
N TRP A 268 -15.84 21.00 8.12
CA TRP A 268 -14.41 21.07 8.33
C TRP A 268 -13.66 21.47 7.06
N LEU A 269 -13.95 20.82 5.92
CA LEU A 269 -13.35 21.13 4.62
C LEU A 269 -13.62 22.58 4.20
N LYS A 270 -14.85 23.07 4.38
CA LYS A 270 -15.18 24.48 4.11
C LYS A 270 -14.34 25.44 4.94
N ASN A 271 -14.12 25.12 6.22
CA ASN A 271 -13.31 25.96 7.09
C ASN A 271 -11.82 25.94 6.73
N GLN A 272 -11.28 24.83 6.23
CA GLN A 272 -9.86 24.71 5.88
C GLN A 272 -9.51 25.26 4.49
N PHE A 273 -10.41 25.12 3.52
CA PHE A 273 -10.12 25.35 2.10
C PHE A 273 -10.96 26.45 1.44
N LEU A 274 -12.14 26.79 1.97
CA LEU A 274 -13.05 27.76 1.34
C LEU A 274 -13.11 29.11 2.06
N ILE A 275 -12.37 29.31 3.15
CA ILE A 275 -12.18 30.64 3.72
C ILE A 275 -11.05 31.33 2.95
N GLU A 276 -11.44 32.04 1.89
CA GLU A 276 -10.62 33.10 1.30
C GLU A 276 -10.25 34.09 2.43
N LYS A 277 -8.95 34.30 2.62
CA LYS A 277 -8.42 35.51 3.24
C LYS A 277 -7.63 36.27 2.19
#